data_AF-A0A1M6KPI0-F1
#
_entry.id   AF-A0A1M6KPI0-F1
#
_cell.length_a   1.000
_cell.length_b   1.000
_cell.length_c   1.000
_cell.angle_alpha   90.00
_cell.angle_beta   90.00
_cell.angle_gamma   90.00
#
_symmetry.space_group_name_H-M   'P 1'
#
loop_
_entity.id
_entity.type
_entity.pdbx_description
1 polymer ?
#
loop_
_entity_poly.entity_id
_entity_poly.type
_entity_poly.pdbx_seq_one_letter_code
_entity_poly.pdbx_strand_id
1 'polypeptide(L)'
;MDFQIPDSPIIHGRKRLTAERAAYSQLMQQGLSNDEACRIVGINPKTGRRWRNGRSAEPGRRRAAPPLTGAVPPTGPSRYLDETERIRIADLNHEGKPLRAIAAEL
;
A
#
# COMPACT_ATOMS: atom_id res chain seq x y z
N MET A 1 20.94 6.79 8.56
CA MET A 1 21.18 5.39 8.16
C MET A 1 22.07 5.44 6.95
N ASP A 2 23.29 4.93 7.09
CA ASP A 2 24.28 4.93 6.01
C ASP A 2 23.97 3.74 5.10
N PHE A 3 23.35 4.03 3.96
CA PHE A 3 23.10 3.01 2.96
C PHE A 3 24.31 2.95 2.03
N GLN A 4 25.10 1.89 2.14
CA GLN A 4 26.15 1.62 1.16
C GLN A 4 25.48 1.25 -0.17
N ILE A 5 25.66 2.11 -1.17
CA ILE A 5 25.19 1.86 -2.54
C ILE A 5 26.12 0.80 -3.13
N PRO A 6 25.65 -0.41 -3.45
CA PRO A 6 26.50 -1.41 -4.08
C PRO A 6 26.84 -0.99 -5.52
N ASP A 7 28.11 -1.09 -5.90
CA ASP A 7 28.60 -0.79 -7.27
C ASP A 7 27.99 -1.70 -8.36
N SER A 8 27.31 -2.78 -7.97
CA SER A 8 26.68 -3.74 -8.88
C SER A 8 25.32 -4.22 -8.34
N PRO A 9 24.30 -4.41 -9.20
CA PRO A 9 22.98 -4.86 -8.75
C PRO A 9 23.06 -6.24 -8.12
N ILE A 10 22.56 -6.36 -6.88
CA ILE A 10 22.57 -7.63 -6.16
C ILE A 10 21.53 -8.56 -6.80
N ILE A 11 21.99 -9.66 -7.40
CA ILE A 11 21.09 -10.68 -7.95
C ILE A 11 20.53 -11.50 -6.80
N HIS A 12 19.37 -11.08 -6.30
CA HIS A 12 18.66 -11.85 -5.28
C HIS A 12 18.02 -13.10 -5.89
N GLY A 13 18.40 -14.28 -5.39
CA GLY A 13 17.77 -15.56 -5.73
C GLY A 13 16.33 -15.68 -5.20
N ARG A 14 15.83 -16.92 -5.02
CA ARG A 14 14.49 -17.20 -4.39
C ARG A 14 14.42 -16.84 -2.89
N LYS A 15 15.15 -15.83 -2.40
CA LYS A 15 15.05 -15.34 -1.03
C LYS A 15 13.97 -14.26 -0.94
N ARG A 16 13.21 -14.28 0.16
CA ARG A 16 12.21 -13.26 0.44
C ARG A 16 12.93 -12.00 0.92
N LEU A 17 12.82 -10.93 0.14
CA LEU A 17 13.45 -9.62 0.37
C LEU A 17 12.65 -8.77 1.37
N THR A 18 12.48 -9.27 2.59
CA THR A 18 11.61 -8.62 3.58
C THR A 18 12.28 -7.37 4.19
N ALA A 19 13.59 -7.44 4.45
CA ALA A 19 14.36 -6.33 5.03
C ALA A 19 14.57 -5.21 3.99
N GLU A 20 14.89 -5.58 2.76
CA GLU A 20 15.08 -4.68 1.62
C GLU A 20 13.77 -3.96 1.26
N ARG A 21 12.62 -4.65 1.40
CA ARG A 21 11.30 -4.03 1.20
C ARG A 21 11.00 -2.99 2.28
N ALA A 22 11.40 -3.22 3.53
CA ALA A 22 11.25 -2.23 4.60
C ALA A 22 12.15 -1.00 4.36
N ALA A 23 13.42 -1.21 3.98
CA ALA A 23 14.34 -0.14 3.62
C ALA A 23 13.82 0.68 2.42
N TYR A 24 13.38 0.02 1.35
CA TYR A 24 12.75 0.67 0.20
C TYR A 24 11.50 1.47 0.60
N SER A 25 10.67 0.93 1.51
CA SER A 25 9.48 1.65 2.01
C SER A 25 9.84 2.93 2.74
N GLN A 26 10.90 2.92 3.56
CA GLN A 26 11.37 4.11 4.27
C GLN A 26 11.90 5.17 3.30
N LEU A 27 12.67 4.76 2.28
CA LEU A 27 13.19 5.68 1.26
C LEU A 27 12.05 6.30 0.43
N MET A 28 11.02 5.53 0.10
CA MET A 28 9.83 6.06 -0.58
C MET A 28 9.03 7.04 0.30
N GLN A 29 8.95 6.80 1.62
CA GLN A 29 8.32 7.75 2.56
C GLN A 29 9.11 9.05 2.71
N GLN A 30 10.43 8.99 2.57
CA GLN A 30 11.32 10.15 2.56
C GLN A 30 11.25 10.95 1.24
N GLY A 31 10.45 10.50 0.26
CA GLY A 31 10.24 11.20 -1.01
C GLY A 31 11.29 10.91 -2.08
N LEU A 32 12.17 9.90 -1.89
CA LEU A 32 13.15 9.54 -2.90
C LEU A 32 12.50 8.94 -4.15
N SER A 33 13.14 9.16 -5.30
CA SER A 33 12.69 8.56 -6.56
C SER A 33 12.89 7.05 -6.54
N ASN A 34 12.02 6.32 -7.26
CA ASN A 34 12.09 4.86 -7.31
C ASN A 34 13.47 4.34 -7.75
N ASP A 35 14.12 5.01 -8.70
CA ASP A 35 15.42 4.58 -9.20
C ASP A 35 16.55 4.81 -8.19
N GLU A 36 16.48 5.90 -7.43
CA GLU A 36 17.42 6.18 -6.33
C GLU A 36 17.22 5.17 -5.20
N ALA A 37 15.97 4.93 -4.80
CA ALA A 37 15.64 3.92 -3.79
C ALA A 37 16.08 2.51 -4.23
N CYS A 38 15.95 2.16 -5.52
CA CYS A 38 16.42 0.88 -6.04
C CYS A 38 17.94 0.75 -6.02
N ARG A 39 18.67 1.82 -6.36
CA ARG A 39 20.15 1.85 -6.30
C ARG A 39 20.64 1.68 -4.86
N ILE A 40 20.04 2.44 -3.94
CA ILE A 40 20.38 2.41 -2.51
C ILE A 40 20.13 1.02 -1.90
N VAL A 41 19.03 0.37 -2.27
CA VAL A 41 18.65 -0.96 -1.75
C VAL A 41 19.33 -2.10 -2.54
N GLY A 42 19.96 -1.81 -3.68
CA GLY A 42 20.63 -2.80 -4.53
C GLY A 42 19.68 -3.71 -5.31
N ILE A 43 18.43 -3.29 -5.54
CA ILE A 43 17.38 -4.10 -6.20
C ILE A 43 17.16 -3.69 -7.66
N ASN A 44 16.62 -4.62 -8.46
CA ASN A 44 16.21 -4.33 -9.82
C ASN A 44 15.05 -3.29 -9.84
N PRO A 45 15.09 -2.26 -10.71
CA PRO A 45 14.01 -1.27 -10.86
C PRO A 45 12.62 -1.88 -11.11
N LYS A 46 12.55 -3.02 -11.80
CA LYS A 46 11.30 -3.78 -12.02
C LYS A 46 10.71 -4.30 -10.71
N THR A 47 11.57 -4.69 -9.76
CA THR A 47 11.16 -5.15 -8.42
C THR A 47 10.62 -3.98 -7.59
N GLY A 48 11.32 -2.84 -7.60
CA GLY A 48 10.86 -1.61 -6.93
C GLY A 48 9.50 -1.14 -7.46
N ARG A 49 9.33 -1.07 -8.79
CA ARG A 49 8.06 -0.69 -9.42
C ARG A 49 6.91 -1.64 -9.05
N ARG A 50 7.20 -2.95 -8.92
CA ARG A 50 6.23 -3.96 -8.44
C ARG A 50 5.89 -3.80 -6.96
N TRP A 51 6.82 -3.36 -6.12
CA TRP A 51 6.55 -3.08 -4.72
C TRP A 51 5.72 -1.82 -4.54
N ARG A 52 6.03 -0.76 -5.31
CA ARG A 52 5.30 0.51 -5.28
C ARG A 52 3.85 0.36 -5.74
N ASN A 53 3.65 -0.17 -6.94
CA ASN A 53 2.33 -0.23 -7.56
C ASN A 53 1.52 -1.48 -7.13
N GLY A 54 2.16 -2.38 -6.38
CA GLY A 54 1.59 -3.69 -6.08
C GLY A 54 1.49 -4.56 -7.33
N ARG A 55 0.71 -5.63 -7.21
CA ARG A 55 0.34 -6.49 -8.33
C ARG A 55 -1.16 -6.73 -8.26
N SER A 56 -1.87 -6.35 -9.32
CA SER A 56 -3.27 -6.72 -9.53
C SER A 56 -3.39 -8.25 -9.54
N ALA A 57 -4.34 -8.79 -8.76
CA ALA A 57 -4.68 -10.20 -8.87
C ALA A 57 -5.34 -10.42 -10.23
N GLU A 58 -4.68 -11.19 -11.11
CA GLU A 58 -5.39 -11.77 -12.25
C GLU A 58 -6.29 -12.90 -11.74
N PRO A 59 -7.51 -13.05 -12.30
CA PRO A 59 -8.39 -14.17 -11.97
C PRO A 59 -7.65 -15.50 -12.15
N GLY A 60 -7.56 -16.29 -11.08
CA GLY A 60 -7.02 -17.66 -11.12
C GLY A 60 -5.49 -17.82 -11.05
N ARG A 61 -4.69 -16.75 -11.03
CA ARG A 61 -3.21 -16.88 -10.95
C ARG A 61 -2.58 -15.91 -9.95
N ARG A 62 -2.63 -16.31 -8.68
CA ARG A 62 -1.91 -15.79 -7.48
C ARG A 62 -2.55 -14.57 -6.79
N ARG A 63 -2.41 -14.53 -5.46
CA ARG A 63 -2.92 -13.48 -4.57
C ARG A 63 -2.32 -12.11 -4.93
N ALA A 64 -3.15 -11.06 -4.88
CA ALA A 64 -2.72 -9.67 -5.04
C ALA A 64 -1.62 -9.32 -4.04
N ALA A 65 -0.65 -8.52 -4.48
CA ALA A 65 0.32 -7.93 -3.57
C ALA A 65 -0.08 -6.46 -3.37
N PRO A 66 -0.41 -6.04 -2.14
CA PRO A 66 -0.80 -4.66 -1.88
C PRO A 66 0.35 -3.70 -2.21
N PRO A 67 0.05 -2.54 -2.81
CA PRO A 67 1.03 -1.47 -3.02
C PRO A 67 1.60 -0.98 -1.68
N LEU A 68 2.83 -0.44 -1.73
CA LEU A 68 3.50 0.14 -0.56
C LEU A 68 2.85 1.46 -0.11
N THR A 69 2.43 2.28 -1.06
CA THR A 69 1.51 3.37 -0.76
C THR A 69 0.14 2.75 -0.52
N GLY A 70 -0.38 2.88 0.70
CA GLY A 70 -1.75 2.51 1.02
C GLY A 70 -2.69 3.01 -0.08
N ALA A 71 -3.65 2.18 -0.46
CA ALA A 71 -4.60 2.53 -1.51
C ALA A 71 -5.11 3.94 -1.26
N VAL A 72 -4.91 4.84 -2.23
CA VAL A 72 -5.43 6.20 -2.13
C VAL A 72 -6.94 6.05 -1.95
N PRO A 73 -7.53 6.55 -0.86
CA PRO A 73 -8.96 6.42 -0.66
C PRO A 73 -9.67 7.08 -1.85
N PRO A 74 -10.76 6.48 -2.36
CA PRO A 74 -11.48 7.02 -3.49
C PRO A 74 -11.84 8.48 -3.20
N THR A 75 -11.25 9.39 -3.96
CA THR A 75 -11.45 10.83 -3.78
C THR A 75 -12.64 11.24 -4.64
N GLY A 76 -13.83 11.20 -4.07
CA GLY A 76 -15.05 11.68 -4.72
C GLY A 76 -16.33 11.08 -4.13
N PRO A 77 -17.49 11.72 -4.38
CA PRO A 77 -18.78 11.20 -3.95
C PRO A 77 -19.02 9.86 -4.64
N SER A 78 -18.98 8.78 -3.86
CA SER A 78 -19.32 7.44 -4.32
C SER A 78 -20.84 7.30 -4.39
N ARG A 79 -21.34 6.52 -5.35
CA ARG A 79 -22.78 6.16 -5.41
C ARG A 79 -23.23 5.38 -4.16
N TYR A 80 -22.28 4.82 -3.41
CA TYR A 80 -22.49 4.01 -2.21
C TYR A 80 -21.67 4.55 -1.04
N LEU A 81 -22.03 4.10 0.17
CA LEU A 81 -21.40 4.50 1.42
C LEU A 81 -19.86 4.43 1.36
N ASP A 82 -19.21 5.54 1.72
CA ASP A 82 -17.77 5.60 1.86
C ASP A 82 -17.30 4.82 3.11
N GLU A 83 -15.99 4.77 3.35
CA GLU A 83 -15.44 4.06 4.52
C GLU A 83 -15.80 4.78 5.83
N THR A 84 -15.82 6.11 5.83
CA THR A 84 -16.13 6.94 7.00
C THR A 84 -17.59 6.81 7.41
N GLU A 85 -18.51 6.82 6.44
CA GLU A 85 -19.94 6.59 6.62
C GLU A 85 -20.20 5.18 7.15
N ARG A 86 -19.49 4.16 6.64
CA ARG A 86 -19.61 2.78 7.16
C ARG A 86 -19.12 2.64 8.59
N ILE A 87 -18.02 3.30 8.96
CA ILE A 87 -17.54 3.36 10.34
C ILE A 87 -18.58 4.06 11.21
N ARG A 88 -19.13 5.19 10.75
CA ARG A 88 -20.16 5.91 11.48
C ARG A 88 -21.42 5.09 11.70
N ILE A 89 -21.89 4.33 10.71
CA ILE A 89 -23.01 3.38 10.89
C ILE A 89 -22.67 2.35 11.96
N ALA A 90 -21.45 1.82 11.96
CA ALA A 90 -21.03 0.82 12.95
C ALA A 90 -21.03 1.40 14.37
N ASP A 91 -20.52 2.61 14.56
CA ASP A 91 -20.51 3.31 15.84
C ASP A 91 -21.94 3.58 16.33
N LEU A 92 -22.81 4.11 15.46
CA LEU A 92 -24.20 4.39 15.83
C LEU A 92 -25.02 3.12 16.11
N ASN A 93 -24.73 2.01 15.41
CA ASN A 93 -25.30 0.70 15.74
C ASN A 93 -24.78 0.19 17.08
N HIS A 94 -23.50 0.42 17.40
CA HIS A 94 -22.92 0.04 18.68
C HIS A 94 -23.55 0.84 19.84
N GLU A 95 -23.88 2.11 19.61
CA GLU A 95 -24.66 2.95 20.52
C GLU A 95 -26.14 2.52 20.63
N GLY A 96 -26.59 1.56 19.82
CA GLY A 96 -27.95 1.03 19.85
C GLY A 96 -28.99 1.94 19.17
N LYS A 97 -28.56 2.88 18.32
CA LYS A 97 -29.50 3.75 17.62
C LYS A 97 -30.37 2.95 16.64
N PRO A 98 -31.67 3.27 16.54
CA PRO A 98 -32.54 2.60 15.58
C PRO A 98 -32.15 3.00 14.15
N LEU A 99 -32.39 2.10 13.19
CA LEU A 99 -32.03 2.28 11.78
C LEU A 99 -32.50 3.61 11.18
N ARG A 100 -33.68 4.10 11.59
CA ARG A 100 -34.22 5.38 11.13
C ARG A 100 -33.45 6.60 11.64
N ALA A 101 -32.87 6.53 12.83
CA ALA A 101 -32.02 7.61 13.35
C ALA A 101 -30.67 7.63 12.62
N ILE A 102 -30.11 6.45 12.33
CA ILE A 102 -28.88 6.33 11.54
C ILE A 102 -29.07 6.91 10.14
N ALA A 103 -30.18 6.59 9.48
CA ALA A 103 -30.50 7.10 8.15
C ALA A 103 -30.81 8.61 8.09
N ALA A 104 -31.05 9.26 9.23
CA ALA A 104 -31.23 10.71 9.29
C ALA A 104 -29.91 11.47 9.50
N GLU A 105 -28.86 10.78 9.98
CA GLU A 105 -27.52 11.35 10.20
C GLU A 105 -26.57 11.20 8.99
N LEU A 106 -26.95 10.38 8.01
CA LEU A 106 -26.25 10.14 6.74
C LEU A 106 -27.00 10.81 5.59
#